data_AF-A0A821I9W3-F1
#
_entry.id   AF-A0A821I9W3-F1
#
_cell.length_a   1.000
_cell.length_b   1.000
_cell.length_c   1.000
_cell.angle_alpha   90.00
_cell.angle_beta   90.00
_cell.angle_gamma   90.00
#
_symmetry.space_group_name_H-M   'P 1'
#
loop_
_entity.id
_entity.type
_entity.pdbx_description
1 polymer ?
#
loop_
_entity_poly.entity_id
_entity_poly.type
_entity_poly.pdbx_seq_one_letter_code
_entity_poly.pdbx_strand_id
1 'polypeptide(L)'
;DVPSYLFAYIYDDIRGSQPMSRFVILQKVKLFQNVITLYSMYEFYIVVLKIDISYYLAVLQQEPENNISTTVDSAQQCAPFQELLSSELLALPRIHRLKSYHIPCQNNVDLQCFIDESYMCLCTVEHQTNCVLFDFNSSSVCTDDVYCENGGVCLQDRPQCPESILCACIDCFFGDRCQFYAKCIGMTLDDMLRYVIRPNIIFNK
;
A
#
# COMPACT_ATOMS: atom_id res chain seq x y z
N ASP A 1 13.35 -0.98 -8.84
CA ASP A 1 12.33 -1.80 -9.51
C ASP A 1 11.04 -1.03 -9.67
N VAL A 2 10.28 -1.27 -10.73
CA VAL A 2 8.92 -0.71 -10.87
C VAL A 2 8.01 -1.61 -10.04
N PRO A 3 7.26 -1.08 -9.06
CA PRO A 3 6.37 -1.89 -8.24
C PRO A 3 5.39 -2.64 -9.13
N SER A 4 5.20 -3.93 -8.87
CA SER A 4 4.31 -4.76 -9.69
C SER A 4 2.83 -4.64 -9.27
N TYR A 5 2.59 -4.19 -8.04
CA TYR A 5 1.27 -3.97 -7.47
C TYR A 5 1.34 -2.92 -6.34
N LEU A 6 0.17 -2.43 -5.94
CA LEU A 6 0.02 -1.64 -4.72
C LEU A 6 -1.22 -2.07 -3.94
N PHE A 7 -1.18 -1.83 -2.64
CA PHE A 7 -2.36 -1.83 -1.78
C PHE A 7 -2.69 -0.40 -1.38
N ALA A 8 -3.94 -0.01 -1.54
CA ALA A 8 -4.46 1.24 -1.00
C ALA A 8 -5.38 0.92 0.18
N TYR A 9 -4.93 1.28 1.38
CA TYR A 9 -5.72 1.22 2.60
C TYR A 9 -6.47 2.54 2.73
N ILE A 10 -7.80 2.47 2.68
CA ILE A 10 -8.67 3.64 2.70
C ILE A 10 -9.46 3.62 4.00
N TYR A 11 -9.48 4.78 4.66
CA TYR A 11 -10.07 4.98 5.97
C TYR A 11 -11.19 6.02 5.90
N ASP A 12 -12.37 5.65 6.38
CA ASP A 12 -13.63 6.42 6.29
C ASP A 12 -14.00 7.21 7.56
N ASP A 13 -13.26 7.06 8.66
CA ASP A 13 -13.50 7.80 9.91
C ASP A 13 -12.19 8.18 10.63
N ILE A 14 -12.12 9.41 11.14
CA ILE A 14 -11.05 9.93 12.00
C ILE A 14 -11.54 10.17 13.45
N ARG A 15 -12.85 10.08 13.72
CA ARG A 15 -13.51 10.56 14.96
C ARG A 15 -14.11 9.46 15.83
N GLY A 16 -13.91 8.18 15.52
CA GLY A 16 -14.46 7.05 16.27
C GLY A 16 -13.53 6.45 17.35
N SER A 17 -14.11 6.00 18.46
CA SER A 17 -13.48 5.16 19.50
C SER A 17 -13.41 3.66 19.14
N GLN A 18 -13.78 3.32 17.90
CA GLN A 18 -13.74 1.97 17.31
C GLN A 18 -12.77 1.95 16.12
N PRO A 19 -12.19 0.79 15.77
CA PRO A 19 -11.17 0.75 14.72
C PRO A 19 -11.80 1.13 13.39
N MET A 20 -11.40 2.32 12.91
CA MET A 20 -11.30 2.73 11.50
C MET A 20 -11.82 1.65 10.53
N SER A 21 -13.01 1.87 9.96
CA SER A 21 -13.50 1.00 8.89
C SER A 21 -12.56 1.18 7.71
N ARG A 22 -11.90 0.07 7.38
CA ARG A 22 -10.79 0.02 6.46
C ARG A 22 -11.14 -0.93 5.36
N PHE A 23 -11.21 -0.42 4.14
CA PHE A 23 -11.22 -1.25 2.94
C PHE A 23 -9.88 -1.12 2.23
N VAL A 24 -9.52 -2.20 1.53
CA VAL A 24 -8.26 -2.31 0.82
C VAL A 24 -8.58 -2.43 -0.65
N ILE A 25 -8.01 -1.55 -1.46
CA ILE A 25 -8.03 -1.68 -2.92
C ILE A 25 -6.68 -2.25 -3.35
N LEU A 26 -6.72 -3.40 -4.02
CA LEU A 26 -5.55 -4.04 -4.59
C LEU A 26 -5.48 -3.74 -6.09
N GLN A 27 -4.38 -3.14 -6.53
CA GLN A 27 -4.23 -2.71 -7.92
C GLN A 27 -2.89 -3.16 -8.51
N LYS A 28 -2.91 -3.74 -9.70
CA LYS A 28 -1.69 -4.05 -10.47
C LYS A 28 -1.17 -2.77 -11.13
N VAL A 29 0.13 -2.53 -11.01
CA VAL A 29 0.80 -1.41 -11.68
C VAL A 29 1.42 -1.93 -12.98
N LYS A 30 1.11 -1.27 -14.10
CA LYS A 30 1.65 -1.65 -15.41
C LYS A 30 3.01 -0.98 -15.65
N LEU A 31 3.84 -1.61 -16.47
CA LEU A 31 5.03 -0.95 -17.04
C LEU A 31 4.62 0.39 -17.66
N PHE A 32 5.36 1.44 -17.30
CA PHE A 32 5.15 2.83 -17.74
C PHE A 32 3.86 3.51 -17.24
N GLN A 33 3.14 2.91 -16.30
CA GLN A 33 2.00 3.56 -15.67
C GLN A 33 2.47 4.50 -14.55
N ASN A 34 2.40 5.81 -14.81
CA ASN A 34 2.76 6.86 -13.86
C ASN A 34 1.56 7.45 -13.10
N VAL A 35 0.34 7.08 -13.50
CA VAL A 35 -0.91 7.57 -12.89
C VAL A 35 -1.80 6.38 -12.58
N ILE A 36 -2.31 6.35 -11.36
CA ILE A 36 -3.19 5.29 -10.87
C ILE A 36 -4.47 5.94 -10.35
N THR A 37 -5.60 5.50 -10.89
CA THR A 37 -6.92 5.96 -10.45
C THR A 37 -7.53 4.87 -9.58
N LEU A 38 -7.89 5.23 -8.35
CA LEU A 38 -8.58 4.37 -7.41
C LEU A 38 -10.01 4.88 -7.27
N TYR A 39 -10.98 3.97 -7.28
CA TYR A 39 -12.39 4.30 -7.13
C TYR A 39 -12.87 3.81 -5.77
N SER A 40 -13.42 4.71 -4.97
CA SER A 40 -14.08 4.41 -3.71
C SER A 40 -15.57 4.76 -3.82
N MET A 41 -16.44 3.93 -3.23
CA MET A 41 -17.86 4.25 -3.07
C MET A 41 -18.16 5.00 -1.76
N TYR A 42 -17.18 5.07 -0.86
CA TYR A 42 -17.30 5.69 0.45
C TYR A 42 -16.47 6.96 0.52
N GLU A 43 -16.94 7.93 1.30
CA GLU A 43 -16.12 9.04 1.76
C GLU A 43 -14.90 8.49 2.51
N PHE A 44 -13.77 9.14 2.35
CA PHE A 44 -12.52 8.74 2.98
C PHE A 44 -11.78 9.97 3.48
N TYR A 45 -10.90 9.77 4.44
CA TYR A 45 -10.13 10.84 5.05
C TYR A 45 -8.63 10.60 4.96
N ILE A 46 -8.24 9.32 5.05
CA ILE A 46 -6.85 8.91 4.98
C ILE A 46 -6.73 7.82 3.92
N VAL A 47 -5.73 7.97 3.05
CA VAL A 47 -5.32 6.94 2.09
C VAL A 47 -3.85 6.66 2.30
N VAL A 48 -3.56 5.40 2.63
CA VAL A 48 -2.20 4.89 2.78
C VAL A 48 -1.94 3.92 1.65
N LEU A 49 -0.84 4.11 0.94
CA LEU A 49 -0.39 3.17 -0.08
C LEU A 49 0.73 2.30 0.48
N LYS A 50 0.65 1.00 0.24
CA LYS A 50 1.79 0.10 0.30
C LYS A 50 2.23 -0.21 -1.11
N ILE A 51 3.44 0.22 -1.44
CA ILE A 51 4.08 0.00 -2.72
C ILE A 51 5.32 -0.83 -2.42
N ASP A 52 5.31 -2.07 -2.89
CA ASP A 52 6.24 -3.13 -2.50
C ASP A 52 6.31 -3.32 -0.97
N ILE A 53 7.39 -2.86 -0.33
CA ILE A 53 7.62 -2.95 1.12
C ILE A 53 7.43 -1.63 1.86
N SER A 54 7.32 -0.53 1.12
CA SER A 54 7.26 0.82 1.69
C SER A 54 5.81 1.30 1.81
N TYR A 55 5.56 2.08 2.86
CA TYR A 55 4.27 2.70 3.11
C TYR A 55 4.36 4.20 2.82
N TYR A 56 3.29 4.75 2.25
CA TYR A 56 3.20 6.15 1.85
C TYR A 56 1.87 6.73 2.31
N LEU A 57 1.90 7.92 2.89
CA LEU A 57 0.70 8.70 3.17
C LEU A 57 0.30 9.48 1.92
N ALA A 58 -0.65 8.96 1.15
CA ALA A 58 -1.04 9.56 -0.12
C ALA A 58 -2.07 10.69 0.07
N VAL A 59 -3.03 10.51 0.99
CA VAL A 59 -4.07 11.49 1.27
C VAL A 59 -4.28 11.60 2.77
N LEU A 60 -4.38 12.83 3.26
CA LEU A 60 -4.85 13.19 4.59
C LEU A 60 -5.72 14.44 4.44
N GLN A 61 -7.02 14.31 4.69
CA GLN A 61 -7.98 15.40 4.56
C GLN A 61 -8.85 15.56 5.80
N GLN A 62 -9.28 16.81 6.07
CA GLN A 62 -10.19 17.13 7.17
C GLN A 62 -11.66 17.07 6.75
N GLU A 63 -11.94 17.45 5.50
CA GLU A 63 -13.25 17.35 4.86
C GLU A 63 -13.12 16.47 3.61
N PRO A 64 -14.04 15.52 3.39
CA PRO A 64 -13.90 14.55 2.30
C PRO A 64 -14.19 15.21 0.95
N GLU A 65 -13.20 15.27 0.08
CA GLU A 65 -13.38 15.62 -1.32
C GLU A 65 -13.61 14.37 -2.20
N ASN A 66 -14.49 14.49 -3.18
CA ASN A 66 -14.84 13.38 -4.08
C ASN A 66 -13.73 13.01 -5.07
N ASN A 67 -12.93 13.98 -5.50
CA ASN A 67 -11.91 13.80 -6.53
C ASN A 67 -10.59 14.40 -6.06
N ILE A 68 -9.64 13.53 -5.74
CA ILE A 68 -8.33 13.94 -5.23
C ILE A 68 -7.26 13.44 -6.17
N SER A 69 -6.33 14.33 -6.53
CA SER A 69 -5.10 13.97 -7.23
C SER A 69 -3.92 14.25 -6.32
N THR A 70 -3.13 13.24 -6.02
CA THR A 70 -1.94 13.34 -5.17
C THR A 70 -0.75 12.70 -5.88
N THR A 71 0.45 13.19 -5.56
CA THR A 71 1.72 12.62 -6.00
C THR A 71 2.38 11.92 -4.83
N VAL A 72 2.90 10.72 -5.09
CA VAL A 72 3.59 9.92 -4.08
C VAL A 72 5.04 9.77 -4.48
N ASP A 73 5.91 10.36 -3.66
CA ASP A 73 7.35 10.32 -3.74
C ASP A 73 7.95 10.06 -2.34
N SER A 74 9.28 10.20 -2.22
CA SER A 74 10.00 9.97 -0.96
C SER A 74 9.52 10.84 0.21
N ALA A 75 8.96 12.02 -0.05
CA ALA A 75 8.46 12.93 0.99
C ALA A 75 7.17 12.42 1.66
N GLN A 76 6.37 11.63 0.94
CA GLN A 76 5.17 11.00 1.50
C GLN A 76 5.46 9.62 2.10
N GLN A 77 6.69 9.11 1.99
CA GLN A 77 7.06 7.81 2.53
C GLN A 77 7.05 7.84 4.07
N CYS A 78 6.29 6.95 4.69
CA CYS A 78 6.30 6.78 6.13
C CYS A 78 7.53 5.97 6.54
N ALA A 79 8.44 6.62 7.25
CA ALA A 79 9.68 5.97 7.69
C ALA A 79 9.42 4.91 8.77
N PRO A 80 10.22 3.83 8.82
CA PRO A 80 10.23 2.92 9.95
C PRO A 80 10.65 3.64 11.24
N PHE A 81 9.90 3.47 12.32
CA PHE A 81 10.15 4.16 13.59
C PHE A 81 11.56 3.91 14.12
N GLN A 82 12.11 2.72 13.89
CA GLN A 82 13.46 2.35 14.29
C GLN A 82 14.54 3.21 13.62
N GLU A 83 14.31 3.69 12.40
CA GLU A 83 15.25 4.55 11.68
C GLU A 83 15.22 5.99 12.20
N LEU A 84 14.19 6.36 12.96
CA LEU A 84 13.98 7.71 13.50
C LEU A 84 14.50 7.86 14.94
N LEU A 85 14.96 6.77 15.57
CA LEU A 85 15.37 6.74 16.96
C LEU A 85 16.89 6.78 17.14
N SER A 86 17.33 7.35 18.26
CA SER A 86 18.71 7.18 18.72
C SER A 86 18.98 5.74 19.14
N SER A 87 20.26 5.35 19.12
CA SER A 87 20.70 4.01 19.55
C SER A 87 20.28 3.66 20.97
N GLU A 88 20.19 4.65 21.86
CA GLU A 88 19.75 4.49 23.25
C GLU A 88 18.26 4.11 23.34
N LEU A 89 17.41 4.80 22.58
CA LEU A 89 15.97 4.53 22.54
C LEU A 89 15.67 3.20 21.85
N LEU A 90 16.46 2.81 20.85
CA LEU A 90 16.35 1.52 20.17
C LEU A 90 16.60 0.34 21.11
N ALA A 91 17.51 0.50 22.07
CA ALA A 91 17.84 -0.53 23.06
C ALA A 91 16.72 -0.75 24.10
N LEU A 92 15.73 0.15 24.18
CA LEU A 92 14.63 0.01 25.13
C LEU A 92 13.61 -1.05 24.68
N PRO A 93 12.94 -1.73 25.63
CA PRO A 93 11.82 -2.61 25.32
C PRO A 93 10.68 -1.86 24.64
N ARG A 94 9.91 -2.57 23.80
CA ARG A 94 8.84 -1.99 22.96
C ARG A 94 7.89 -1.06 23.72
N ILE A 95 7.43 -1.47 24.91
CA ILE A 95 6.49 -0.68 25.72
C ILE A 95 7.06 0.65 26.20
N HIS A 96 8.37 0.74 26.36
CA HIS A 96 9.05 1.99 26.69
C HIS A 96 9.21 2.87 25.45
N ARG A 97 9.51 2.28 24.29
CA ARG A 97 9.62 3.03 23.02
C ARG A 97 8.31 3.71 22.62
N LEU A 98 7.17 3.09 22.94
CA LEU A 98 5.83 3.68 22.78
C LEU A 98 5.68 5.07 23.44
N LYS A 99 6.34 5.29 24.58
CA LYS A 99 6.31 6.60 25.27
C LYS A 99 7.05 7.69 24.48
N SER A 100 7.92 7.30 23.56
CA SER A 100 8.76 8.19 22.76
C SER A 100 8.17 8.50 21.38
N TYR A 101 6.93 8.11 21.08
CA TYR A 101 6.33 8.32 19.75
C TYR A 101 6.14 9.78 19.39
N HIS A 102 6.14 10.68 20.37
CA HIS A 102 6.12 12.12 20.13
C HIS A 102 7.45 12.68 19.58
N ILE A 103 8.56 11.98 19.80
CA ILE A 103 9.92 12.49 19.49
C ILE A 103 10.16 12.66 17.99
N PRO A 104 9.82 11.69 17.10
CA PRO A 104 10.09 11.83 15.67
C PRO A 104 9.46 13.07 15.04
N CYS A 105 8.21 13.39 15.37
CA CYS A 105 7.53 14.57 14.82
C CYS A 105 8.13 15.89 15.36
N GLN A 106 8.67 15.89 16.58
CA GLN A 106 9.34 17.06 17.15
C GLN A 106 10.72 17.33 16.53
N ASN A 107 11.46 16.27 16.21
CA ASN A 107 12.81 16.39 15.67
C ASN A 107 12.83 16.62 14.15
N ASN A 108 11.82 16.13 13.44
CA ASN A 108 11.74 16.19 11.98
C ASN A 108 10.47 16.94 11.57
N VAL A 109 10.60 18.24 11.32
CA VAL A 109 9.47 19.13 10.99
C VAL A 109 8.76 18.75 9.68
N ASP A 110 9.48 18.12 8.75
CA ASP A 110 8.94 17.70 7.45
C ASP A 110 8.39 16.26 7.47
N LEU A 111 8.51 15.54 8.60
CA LEU A 111 8.03 14.17 8.72
C LEU A 111 6.49 14.19 8.76
N GLN A 112 5.85 13.55 7.79
CA GLN A 112 4.38 13.46 7.75
C GLN A 112 3.84 12.26 8.52
N CYS A 113 4.57 11.14 8.47
CA CYS A 113 4.16 9.89 9.08
C CYS A 113 5.33 8.96 9.36
N PHE A 114 5.12 8.01 10.27
CA PHE A 114 6.03 6.89 10.50
C PHE A 114 5.24 5.63 10.89
N ILE A 115 5.88 4.48 10.74
CA ILE A 115 5.29 3.18 11.04
C ILE A 115 6.10 2.44 12.11
N ASP A 116 5.40 1.78 13.03
CA ASP A 116 5.97 0.81 13.96
C ASP A 116 5.14 -0.47 13.90
N GLU A 117 5.70 -1.62 14.29
CA GLU A 117 5.13 -2.98 14.28
C GLU A 117 3.60 -3.13 14.20
N SER A 118 2.82 -2.36 14.97
CA SER A 118 1.34 -2.40 14.95
C SER A 118 0.67 -1.03 14.86
N TYR A 119 1.44 0.03 14.66
CA TYR A 119 0.95 1.41 14.67
C TYR A 119 1.41 2.16 13.43
N MET A 120 0.49 2.92 12.86
CA MET A 120 0.82 4.01 11.96
C MET A 120 0.61 5.32 12.69
N CYS A 121 1.60 6.20 12.63
CA CYS A 121 1.58 7.48 13.30
C CYS A 121 1.64 8.62 12.28
N LEU A 122 0.80 9.62 12.48
CA LEU A 122 0.73 10.85 11.71
C LEU A 122 1.30 12.00 12.52
N CYS A 123 2.09 12.86 11.89
CA CYS A 123 2.58 14.09 12.48
C CYS A 123 1.68 15.25 12.06
N THR A 124 1.26 16.06 13.03
CA THR A 124 0.49 17.28 12.77
C THR A 124 1.42 18.46 12.45
N VAL A 125 0.83 19.54 11.93
CA VAL A 125 1.55 20.83 11.73
C VAL A 125 2.11 21.39 13.05
N GLU A 126 1.50 21.04 14.18
CA GLU A 126 1.96 21.40 15.52
C GLU A 126 3.04 20.44 16.06
N HIS A 127 3.56 19.53 15.22
CA HIS A 127 4.55 18.51 15.58
C HIS A 127 4.05 17.53 16.66
N GLN A 128 2.73 17.38 16.78
CA GLN A 128 2.12 16.37 17.63
C GLN A 128 1.97 15.07 16.85
N THR A 129 1.97 13.96 17.58
CA THR A 129 1.84 12.63 16.98
C THR A 129 0.47 12.04 17.30
N ASN A 130 -0.23 11.56 16.28
CA ASN A 130 -1.44 10.78 16.44
C ASN A 130 -1.23 9.39 15.84
N CYS A 131 -1.38 8.35 16.66
CA CYS A 131 -1.08 6.97 16.26
C CYS A 131 -2.34 6.12 16.30
N VAL A 132 -2.56 5.38 15.22
CA VAL A 132 -3.66 4.44 15.06
C VAL A 132 -3.12 3.03 14.91
N LEU A 133 -3.86 2.05 15.43
CA LEU A 133 -3.54 0.65 15.18
C LEU A 133 -3.62 0.38 13.68
N PHE A 134 -2.55 -0.17 13.13
CA PHE A 134 -2.45 -0.46 11.72
C PHE A 134 -2.10 -1.94 11.55
N ASP A 135 -3.03 -2.71 11.01
CA ASP A 135 -2.77 -4.11 10.69
C ASP A 135 -2.07 -4.22 9.32
N PHE A 136 -0.74 -4.25 9.38
CA PHE A 136 0.17 -4.41 8.23
C PHE A 136 0.02 -5.76 7.51
N ASN A 137 -0.63 -6.75 8.14
CA ASN A 137 -0.85 -8.11 7.61
C ASN A 137 -2.24 -8.32 7.00
N SER A 138 -3.05 -7.27 6.93
CA SER A 138 -4.43 -7.33 6.45
C SER A 138 -4.59 -7.77 5.00
N SER A 139 -3.63 -7.42 4.14
CA SER A 139 -3.48 -8.04 2.83
C SER A 139 -2.84 -9.41 3.03
N SER A 140 -3.64 -10.46 2.90
CA SER A 140 -3.17 -11.81 3.14
C SER A 140 -2.69 -12.45 1.83
N VAL A 141 -1.69 -13.31 1.96
CA VAL A 141 -1.43 -14.31 0.94
C VAL A 141 -2.64 -15.23 0.91
N CYS A 142 -3.13 -15.56 -0.28
CA CYS A 142 -4.26 -16.48 -0.41
C CYS A 142 -3.93 -17.81 0.28
N THR A 143 -4.94 -18.47 0.85
CA THR A 143 -4.74 -19.78 1.48
C THR A 143 -4.54 -20.91 0.46
N ASP A 144 -4.90 -20.68 -0.79
CA ASP A 144 -4.82 -21.65 -1.88
C ASP A 144 -3.99 -21.07 -3.03
N ASP A 145 -3.05 -21.85 -3.55
CA ASP A 145 -2.09 -21.45 -4.58
C ASP A 145 -2.65 -21.60 -6.00
N VAL A 146 -3.88 -22.09 -6.17
CA VAL A 146 -4.48 -22.38 -7.49
C VAL A 146 -4.70 -21.12 -8.35
N TYR A 147 -4.77 -19.93 -7.74
CA TYR A 147 -5.06 -18.69 -8.46
C TYR A 147 -3.90 -18.23 -9.35
N CYS A 148 -2.66 -18.45 -8.92
CA CYS A 148 -1.46 -17.96 -9.60
C CYS A 148 -0.64 -19.10 -10.19
N GLU A 149 -0.07 -18.87 -11.36
CA GLU A 149 0.77 -19.82 -12.08
C GLU A 149 2.24 -19.44 -11.98
N ASN A 150 3.13 -20.37 -12.35
CA ASN A 150 4.57 -20.14 -12.47
C ASN A 150 5.24 -19.55 -11.22
N GLY A 151 4.77 -19.94 -10.03
CA GLY A 151 5.34 -19.46 -8.76
C GLY A 151 4.97 -18.02 -8.40
N GLY A 152 3.97 -17.43 -9.04
CA GLY A 152 3.42 -16.14 -8.63
C GLY A 152 2.81 -16.20 -7.22
N VAL A 153 2.93 -15.10 -6.47
CA VAL A 153 2.36 -14.97 -5.12
C VAL A 153 0.92 -14.48 -5.24
N CYS A 154 -0.01 -15.23 -4.66
CA CYS A 154 -1.42 -14.85 -4.62
C CYS A 154 -1.67 -13.87 -3.47
N LEU A 155 -2.29 -12.74 -3.81
CA LEU A 155 -2.63 -11.66 -2.89
C LEU A 155 -4.14 -11.42 -2.91
N GLN A 156 -4.73 -11.18 -1.75
CA GLN A 156 -6.14 -10.83 -1.62
C GLN A 156 -6.34 -9.59 -0.75
N ASP A 157 -7.41 -8.85 -1.02
CA ASP A 157 -7.77 -7.62 -0.31
C ASP A 157 -8.24 -7.88 1.13
N ARG A 158 -8.90 -9.02 1.37
CA ARG A 158 -9.39 -9.41 2.70
C ARG A 158 -9.12 -10.89 2.97
N PRO A 159 -8.80 -11.28 4.21
CA PRO A 159 -8.56 -12.68 4.55
C PRO A 159 -9.82 -13.55 4.53
N GLN A 160 -10.99 -12.94 4.76
CA GLN A 160 -12.29 -13.61 4.72
C GLN A 160 -13.13 -12.98 3.61
N CYS A 161 -13.70 -13.82 2.74
CA CYS A 161 -14.52 -13.41 1.60
C CYS A 161 -13.85 -12.31 0.75
N PRO A 162 -12.70 -12.60 0.11
CA PRO A 162 -11.99 -11.61 -0.70
C PRO A 162 -12.87 -11.11 -1.86
N GLU A 163 -12.91 -9.80 -2.06
CA GLU A 163 -13.61 -9.19 -3.21
C GLU A 163 -12.68 -9.10 -4.43
N SER A 164 -11.36 -9.09 -4.20
CA SER A 164 -10.36 -9.05 -5.26
C SER A 164 -9.15 -9.93 -4.96
N ILE A 165 -8.63 -10.56 -6.02
CA ILE A 165 -7.45 -11.41 -6.00
C ILE A 165 -6.48 -10.92 -7.08
N LEU A 166 -5.20 -10.88 -6.77
CA LEU A 166 -4.13 -10.46 -7.68
C LEU A 166 -2.94 -11.41 -7.57
N CYS A 167 -2.31 -11.69 -8.71
CA CYS A 167 -1.04 -12.42 -8.75
C CYS A 167 0.15 -11.47 -8.92
N ALA A 168 1.01 -11.47 -7.92
CA ALA A 168 2.33 -10.85 -7.95
C ALA A 168 3.31 -11.82 -8.62
N CYS A 169 3.75 -11.46 -9.83
CA CYS A 169 4.58 -12.35 -10.64
C CYS A 169 6.05 -12.23 -10.27
N ILE A 170 6.75 -13.36 -10.29
CA ILE A 170 8.22 -13.38 -10.24
C ILE A 170 8.81 -12.84 -11.55
N ASP A 171 10.11 -12.54 -11.53
CA ASP A 171 10.83 -12.00 -12.68
C ASP A 171 10.62 -12.81 -13.97
N CYS A 172 10.51 -12.08 -15.08
CA CYS A 172 10.24 -12.63 -16.42
C CYS A 172 8.85 -13.28 -16.60
N PHE A 173 7.92 -13.25 -15.63
CA PHE A 173 6.53 -13.69 -15.81
C PHE A 173 5.52 -12.54 -15.76
N PHE A 174 4.42 -12.67 -16.50
CA PHE A 174 3.38 -11.64 -16.59
C PHE A 174 1.99 -12.21 -16.92
N GLY A 175 1.00 -11.33 -17.00
CA GLY A 175 -0.42 -11.68 -17.10
C GLY A 175 -1.13 -11.58 -15.76
N ASP A 176 -2.44 -11.81 -15.77
CA ASP A 176 -3.27 -11.67 -14.57
C ASP A 176 -3.05 -12.80 -13.56
N ARG A 177 -2.62 -13.98 -14.05
CA ARG A 177 -2.28 -15.17 -13.27
C ARG A 177 -0.80 -15.53 -13.35
N CYS A 178 0.05 -14.64 -13.88
CA CYS A 178 1.46 -14.94 -14.16
C CYS A 178 1.68 -16.08 -15.16
N GLN A 179 0.70 -16.32 -16.03
CA GLN A 179 0.67 -17.46 -16.95
C GLN A 179 1.60 -17.29 -18.16
N PHE A 180 2.08 -16.08 -18.45
CA PHE A 180 2.93 -15.81 -19.59
C PHE A 180 4.38 -15.61 -19.15
N TYR A 181 5.30 -16.13 -19.95
CA TYR A 181 6.74 -15.97 -19.76
C TYR A 181 7.30 -15.02 -20.83
N ALA A 182 7.99 -13.97 -20.39
CA ALA A 182 8.79 -13.10 -21.24
C ALA A 182 10.23 -13.59 -21.23
N LYS A 183 10.74 -14.08 -22.35
CA LYS A 183 12.13 -14.50 -22.46
C LYS A 183 13.02 -13.25 -22.33
N CYS A 184 13.73 -13.14 -21.21
CA CYS A 184 14.52 -11.96 -20.84
C CYS A 184 15.73 -11.65 -21.78
N ILE A 185 15.86 -12.34 -22.92
CA ILE A 185 16.77 -12.01 -24.03
C ILE A 185 15.96 -12.07 -25.33
N GLY A 186 15.48 -10.91 -25.78
CA GLY A 186 14.70 -10.74 -27.00
C GLY A 186 13.20 -10.80 -26.78
N MET A 187 12.62 -9.76 -26.16
CA MET A 187 11.18 -9.52 -26.26
C MET A 187 10.84 -9.16 -27.70
N THR A 188 9.91 -9.89 -28.31
CA THR A 188 9.34 -9.49 -29.59
C THR A 188 8.34 -8.35 -29.38
N LEU A 189 8.02 -7.60 -30.45
CA LEU A 189 6.95 -6.61 -30.40
C LEU A 189 5.63 -7.24 -29.91
N ASP A 190 5.36 -8.49 -30.30
CA ASP A 190 4.17 -9.22 -29.87
C ASP A 190 4.16 -9.50 -28.36
N ASP A 191 5.32 -9.78 -27.75
CA ASP A 191 5.42 -9.96 -26.29
C ASP A 191 5.11 -8.65 -25.54
N MET A 192 5.63 -7.52 -26.05
CA MET A 192 5.33 -6.19 -25.50
C MET A 192 3.86 -5.81 -25.69
N LEU A 193 3.31 -6.06 -26.88
CA LEU A 193 1.90 -5.83 -27.17
C LEU A 193 1.01 -6.71 -26.29
N ARG A 194 1.38 -7.96 -26.03
CA ARG A 194 0.60 -8.85 -25.14
C ARG A 194 0.62 -8.42 -23.68
N TYR A 195 1.68 -7.73 -23.25
CA TYR A 195 1.74 -7.10 -21.93
C TYR A 195 0.82 -5.86 -21.85
N VAL A 196 0.80 -5.03 -22.90
CA VAL A 196 0.04 -3.75 -22.93
C VAL A 196 -1.44 -3.97 -23.25
N ILE A 197 -1.75 -4.88 -24.18
CA ILE A 197 -3.11 -5.17 -24.67
C ILE A 197 -3.74 -6.22 -23.76
N ARG A 198 -4.48 -5.77 -22.74
CA ARG A 198 -5.51 -6.61 -22.13
C ARG A 198 -6.74 -6.60 -23.04
N PRO A 199 -7.31 -7.76 -23.41
CA PRO A 199 -8.57 -7.76 -24.14
C PRO A 199 -9.64 -7.15 -23.22
N ASN A 200 -10.25 -6.05 -23.66
CA ASN A 200 -11.40 -5.43 -23.01
C ASN A 200 -12.62 -6.32 -23.28
N ILE A 201 -12.69 -7.49 -22.63
CA ILE A 201 -13.84 -8.38 -22.74
C ILE A 201 -14.89 -7.84 -21.78
N ILE A 202 -15.76 -6.98 -22.30
CA ILE A 202 -17.01 -6.63 -21.61
C ILE A 202 -17.87 -7.90 -21.63
N PHE A 203 -17.99 -8.56 -20.48
CA PHE A 203 -19.01 -9.59 -20.30
C PHE A 203 -20.37 -8.89 -20.22
N ASN A 204 -21.02 -8.73 -21.37
CA ASN A 204 -22.45 -8.44 -21.40
C ASN A 204 -23.18 -9.66 -20.85
N LYS A 205 -23.89 -9.47 -19.74
CA LYS A 205 -24.90 -10.41 -19.25
C LYS A 205 -26.26 -10.00 -19.79
#